data_AF-A0A6P1MI38-F1
#
_entry.id   AF-A0A6P1MI38-F1
#
_cell.length_a   1.000
_cell.length_b   1.000
_cell.length_c   1.000
_cell.angle_alpha   90.00
_cell.angle_beta   90.00
_cell.angle_gamma   90.00
#
_symmetry.space_group_name_H-M   'P 1'
#
loop_
_entity.id
_entity.type
_entity.pdbx_description
1 polymer ?
#
loop_
_entity_poly.entity_id
_entity_poly.type
_entity_poly.pdbx_seq_one_letter_code
_entity_poly.pdbx_strand_id
1 'polypeptide(L)' 'MKKLLEIISYFALIAVVAAPVLFYMDKLDLDQNKFWMLIATIVWFASASFWIGTKKKGKA' A
#
# COMPACT_ATOMS: atom_id res chain seq x y z
N MET A 1 10.26 14.43 -2.02
CA MET A 1 10.21 13.02 -2.50
C MET A 1 9.74 12.06 -1.42
N LYS A 2 10.37 12.02 -0.23
CA LYS A 2 9.95 11.11 0.87
C LYS A 2 8.47 11.18 1.28
N LYS A 3 7.91 12.39 1.44
CA LYS A 3 6.48 12.58 1.76
C LYS A 3 5.53 12.03 0.69
N LEU A 4 5.94 12.05 -0.58
CA LEU A 4 5.11 11.52 -1.67
C LEU A 4 5.04 9.99 -1.59
N LEU A 5 6.18 9.33 -1.36
CA LEU A 5 6.24 7.87 -1.19
C LEU A 5 5.53 7.42 0.10
N GLU A 6 5.59 8.23 1.15
CA GLU A 6 4.83 8.00 2.39
C GLU A 6 3.31 8.05 2.13
N ILE A 7 2.83 9.06 1.40
CA ILE A 7 1.40 9.16 1.00
C ILE A 7 0.99 7.96 0.12
N ILE A 8 1.80 7.61 -0.88
CA ILE A 8 1.53 6.45 -1.76
C ILE A 8 1.48 5.16 -0.93
N SER A 9 2.37 5.01 0.05
CA SER A 9 2.38 3.87 0.96
C SER A 9 1.07 3.79 1.75
N TYR A 10 0.58 4.89 2.33
CA TYR A 10 -0.71 4.89 3.02
C TYR A 10 -1.88 4.54 2.10
N PHE A 11 -1.93 5.07 0.88
CA PHE A 11 -2.96 4.70 -0.09
C PHE A 11 -2.89 3.23 -0.49
N ALA A 12 -1.69 2.69 -0.70
CA ALA A 12 -1.50 1.29 -1.00
C ALA A 12 -1.96 0.39 0.16
N LEU A 13 -1.69 0.80 1.41
CA LEU A 13 -2.17 0.10 2.60
C LEU A 13 -3.71 0.09 2.68
N ILE A 14 -4.34 1.22 2.38
CA ILE A 14 -5.81 1.31 2.28
C ILE A 14 -6.30 0.36 1.18
N ALA A 15 -5.66 0.32 0.01
CA ALA A 15 -6.04 -0.57 -1.07
C ALA A 15 -5.92 -2.06 -0.70
N VAL A 16 -4.90 -2.45 0.06
CA VAL A 16 -4.75 -3.83 0.59
C VAL A 16 -5.95 -4.22 1.47
N VAL A 17 -6.50 -3.29 2.24
CA VAL A 17 -7.67 -3.53 3.09
C VAL A 17 -8.99 -3.39 2.31
N ALA A 18 -9.05 -2.47 1.34
CA ALA A 18 -10.25 -2.20 0.56
C ALA A 18 -10.58 -3.34 -0.40
N ALA A 19 -9.59 -4.02 -0.98
CA ALA A 19 -9.80 -5.15 -1.88
C ALA A 19 -10.63 -6.28 -1.24
N PRO A 20 -10.28 -6.82 -0.06
CA PRO A 20 -11.09 -7.84 0.59
C PRO A 20 -12.46 -7.31 1.06
N VAL A 21 -12.57 -6.04 1.47
CA VAL A 21 -13.87 -5.43 1.79
C VAL A 21 -14.78 -5.43 0.56
N LEU A 22 -14.27 -5.03 -0.60
CA LEU A 22 -15.02 -5.04 -1.87
C LEU A 22 -15.38 -6.46 -2.31
N PHE A 23 -14.49 -7.44 -2.09
CA PHE A 23 -14.79 -8.85 -2.31
C PHE A 23 -15.95 -9.34 -1.44
N TYR A 24 -15.94 -9.04 -0.13
CA TYR A 24 -17.03 -9.41 0.77
C TYR A 24 -18.36 -8.68 0.49
N MET A 25 -18.32 -7.58 -0.27
CA MET A 25 -19.51 -6.87 -0.75
C MET A 25 -20.00 -7.39 -2.12
N ASP A 26 -19.48 -8.52 -2.61
CA ASP A 26 -19.74 -9.07 -3.95
C ASP A 26 -19.48 -8.07 -5.09
N LYS A 27 -18.53 -7.14 -4.89
CA LYS A 27 -18.11 -6.16 -5.91
C LYS A 27 -16.90 -6.59 -6.72
N LEU A 28 -16.15 -7.58 -6.23
CA LEU A 28 -14.99 -8.15 -6.90
C LEU A 28 -15.09 -9.67 -6.86
N ASP A 29 -14.69 -10.33 -7.94
CA ASP A 29 -14.50 -11.77 -7.94
C ASP A 29 -13.23 -12.17 -7.19
N LEU A 30 -13.12 -13.45 -6.83
CA LEU A 30 -11.98 -13.97 -6.07
C LEU A 30 -10.63 -13.73 -6.77
N ASP A 31 -10.59 -13.90 -8.09
CA ASP A 31 -9.36 -13.69 -8.86
C ASP A 31 -8.98 -12.21 -8.94
N GLN A 32 -9.97 -11.31 -9.05
CA GLN A 32 -9.75 -9.87 -9.02
C GLN A 32 -9.25 -9.42 -7.65
N ASN A 33 -9.84 -9.92 -6.56
CA ASN A 33 -9.40 -9.62 -5.20
C ASN A 33 -7.93 -10.02 -4.98
N LYS A 34 -7.56 -11.26 -5.36
CA LYS A 34 -6.17 -11.73 -5.27
C LYS A 34 -5.22 -10.84 -6.06
N PHE A 35 -5.60 -10.47 -7.29
CA PHE A 35 -4.78 -9.62 -8.15
C PHE A 35 -4.59 -8.21 -7.56
N TRP A 36 -5.66 -7.57 -7.10
CA TRP A 36 -5.61 -6.25 -6.47
C TRP A 36 -4.80 -6.26 -5.17
N MET A 37 -4.97 -7.28 -4.32
CA MET A 37 -4.19 -7.43 -3.10
C MET A 37 -2.69 -7.60 -3.40
N LEU A 38 -2.34 -8.39 -4.43
CA LEU A 38 -0.95 -8.59 -4.83
C LEU A 38 -0.31 -7.27 -5.28
N ILE A 39 -0.96 -6.54 -6.18
CA ILE A 39 -0.47 -5.25 -6.68
C ILE A 39 -0.34 -4.26 -5.53
N ALA A 40 -1.39 -4.12 -4.70
CA ALA A 40 -1.38 -3.18 -3.58
C ALA A 40 -0.26 -3.49 -2.59
N THR A 41 0.00 -4.78 -2.32
CA THR A 41 1.09 -5.22 -1.45
C THR A 41 2.45 -4.90 -2.04
N ILE A 42 2.68 -5.16 -3.33
CA ILE A 42 3.95 -4.84 -4.01
C ILE A 42 4.20 -3.33 -3.99
N VAL A 43 3.19 -2.53 -4.33
CA VAL A 43 3.28 -1.06 -4.34
C VAL A 43 3.52 -0.52 -2.93
N TRP A 44 2.82 -1.04 -1.94
CA TRP A 44 3.03 -0.69 -0.55
C TRP A 44 4.45 -1.04 -0.10
N PHE A 45 4.92 -2.24 -0.38
CA PHE A 45 6.23 -2.71 0.07
C PHE A 45 7.36 -1.92 -0.59
N ALA A 46 7.26 -1.67 -1.90
CA ALA A 46 8.24 -0.88 -2.65
C ALA A 46 8.29 0.58 -2.17
N SER A 47 7.13 1.19 -1.94
CA SER A 47 7.07 2.56 -1.40
C SER A 47 7.54 2.63 0.04
N ALA A 48 7.10 1.71 0.91
CA ALA A 48 7.47 1.61 2.32
C ALA A 48 8.97 1.43 2.50
N SER A 49 9.59 0.49 1.77
CA SER A 49 11.02 0.20 1.85
C SER A 49 11.90 1.42 1.55
N PHE A 50 11.39 2.40 0.82
CA PHE A 50 12.14 3.59 0.44
C PHE A 50 12.15 4.69 1.52
N TRP A 51 11.23 4.65 2.49
CA TRP A 51 11.15 5.65 3.56
C TRP A 51 11.30 5.07 4.97
N ILE A 52 10.82 3.84 5.21
CA ILE A 52 10.95 3.12 6.48
C ILE A 52 12.46 2.85 6.72
N GLY A 53 12.96 3.26 7.89
CA GLY A 53 14.39 3.16 8.20
C GLY A 53 15.25 4.34 7.73
N THR A 54 14.72 5.27 6.94
CA THR A 54 15.45 6.53 6.69
C THR A 54 15.38 7.39 7.95
N LYS A 55 16.42 7.34 8.79
CA LYS A 55 16.55 8.30 9.90
C LYS A 55 16.45 9.69 9.29
N LYS A 56 15.43 10.46 9.70
CA LYS A 56 15.43 11.91 9.49
C LYS A 56 16.76 12.36 10.09
N LYS A 57 17.70 12.86 9.26
CA LYS A 57 18.88 13.56 9.80
C LYS A 57 18.30 14.75 10.56
N GLY A 58 18.01 14.54 11.84
CA GLY A 58 17.83 15.61 12.78
C GLY A 58 19.12 16.40 12.73
N LYS A 59 19.02 17.67 12.39
CA LYS A 59 20.09 18.61 12.64
C LYS A 59 20.30 18.60 14.15
N ALA A 60 21.42 18.04 14.60
CA ALA A 60 21.98 18.22 15.92
C ALA A 60 23.50 18.30 15.72
#